data_AF-A0A9D1C1J9-F1
#
_entry.id   AF-A0A9D1C1J9-F1
#
_cell.length_a   1.000
_cell.length_b   1.000
_cell.length_c   1.000
_cell.angle_alpha   90.00
_cell.angle_beta   90.00
_cell.angle_gamma   90.00
#
_symmetry.space_group_name_H-M   'P 1'
#
loop_
_entity.id
_entity.type
_entity.pdbx_description
1 polymer ?
#
loop_
_entity_poly.entity_id
_entity_poly.type
_entity_poly.pdbx_seq_one_letter_code
_entity_poly.pdbx_strand_id
1 'polypeptide(L)'
;MKESSWLNLPSLSLPIKALFTGYIFVVGLGLMMAGAQIMLTHGMADGKFGLSVDDIVYSYYGNRTGSKLESKLNGSMKDKATPEENLTLIKWARTGADEAQWKSTI
;
A
#
# COMPACT_ATOMS: atom_id res chain seq x y z
N MET A 1 -11.99 42.36 22.48
CA MET A 1 -11.70 40.96 22.88
C MET A 1 -10.20 40.89 23.13
N LYS A 2 -9.78 40.47 24.33
CA LYS A 2 -8.36 40.41 24.70
C LYS A 2 -7.80 39.12 24.08
N GLU A 3 -7.06 39.25 22.98
CA GLU A 3 -6.41 38.15 22.28
C GLU A 3 -5.67 37.26 23.29
N SER A 4 -5.92 35.95 23.20
CA SER A 4 -5.44 34.92 24.12
C SER A 4 -3.93 34.70 23.95
N SER A 5 -3.11 35.65 24.40
CA SER A 5 -1.65 35.64 24.26
C SER A 5 -0.94 34.48 24.99
N TRP A 6 -1.69 33.62 25.67
CA TRP A 6 -1.19 32.51 26.49
C TRP A 6 -1.09 31.17 25.74
N LEU A 7 -1.75 31.05 24.58
CA LEU A 7 -1.73 29.85 23.74
C LEU A 7 -0.75 30.02 22.56
N ASN A 8 0.49 30.41 22.84
CA ASN A 8 1.54 30.40 21.83
C ASN A 8 2.67 29.43 22.21
N LEU A 9 3.34 28.86 21.22
CA LEU A 9 4.40 27.86 21.44
C LEU A 9 5.54 28.39 22.34
N PRO A 10 5.98 29.66 22.21
CA PRO A 10 6.98 30.24 23.11
C PRO A 10 6.57 30.29 24.58
N SER A 11 5.29 30.59 24.89
CA SER A 11 4.78 30.80 26.25
C SER A 11 4.55 29.52 27.05
N LEU A 12 4.64 28.34 26.42
CA LEU A 12 4.49 27.06 27.10
C LEU A 12 5.67 26.73 28.01
N SER A 13 5.41 25.99 29.09
CA SER A 13 6.47 25.49 29.98
C SER A 13 7.29 24.39 29.29
N LEU A 14 8.56 24.25 29.71
CA LEU A 14 9.46 23.25 29.13
C LEU A 14 8.91 21.80 29.18
N PRO A 15 8.24 21.34 30.25
CA PRO A 15 7.64 20.00 30.28
C PRO A 15 6.57 19.79 29.21
N ILE A 16 5.74 20.81 28.93
CA ILE A 16 4.69 20.72 27.91
C ILE A 16 5.30 20.67 26.50
N LYS A 17 6.35 21.45 26.25
CA LYS A 17 7.09 21.39 24.98
C LYS A 17 7.72 20.02 24.78
N ALA A 18 8.34 19.46 25.83
CA ALA A 18 8.93 18.13 25.78
C ALA A 18 7.88 17.05 25.51
N LEU A 19 6.70 17.15 26.14
CA LEU A 19 5.57 16.25 25.89
C LEU A 19 5.14 16.27 24.41
N PHE A 20 4.92 17.46 23.84
CA PHE A 20 4.50 17.58 22.44
C PHE A 20 5.58 17.12 21.47
N THR A 21 6.84 17.47 21.70
CA THR A 21 7.96 16.99 20.89
C THR A 21 8.06 15.47 20.95
N GLY A 22 8.00 14.88 22.15
CA GLY A 22 8.04 13.43 22.33
C GLY A 22 6.87 12.73 21.63
N TYR A 23 5.66 13.28 21.75
CA TYR A 23 4.49 12.76 21.05
C TYR A 23 4.68 12.76 19.53
N ILE A 24 5.08 13.90 18.95
CA ILE A 24 5.32 14.01 17.50
C ILE A 24 6.42 13.04 17.07
N PHE A 25 7.47 12.87 17.87
CA PHE A 25 8.58 11.97 17.56
C PHE A 25 8.13 10.50 17.54
N VAL A 26 7.36 10.06 18.55
CA VAL A 26 6.86 8.68 18.63
C VAL A 26 5.87 8.39 17.51
N VAL A 27 4.93 9.30 17.23
CA VAL A 27 3.96 9.14 16.13
C VAL A 27 4.67 9.15 14.78
N GLY A 28 5.60 10.08 14.56
CA GLY A 28 6.40 10.14 13.34
C GLY A 28 7.21 8.88 13.12
N LEU A 29 7.84 8.34 14.17
CA LEU A 29 8.53 7.05 14.10
C LEU A 29 7.58 5.91 13.75
N GLY A 30 6.40 5.85 14.38
CA GLY A 30 5.38 4.86 14.06
C GLY A 30 4.92 4.91 12.59
N LEU A 31 4.72 6.12 12.05
CA LEU A 31 4.38 6.32 10.64
C LEU A 31 5.50 5.87 9.71
N MET A 32 6.77 6.17 10.04
CA MET A 32 7.92 5.67 9.27
C MET A 32 8.00 4.15 9.29
N MET A 33 7.80 3.53 10.46
CA MET A 33 7.79 2.06 10.60
C MET A 33 6.63 1.42 9.83
N ALA A 34 5.45 2.04 9.83
CA ALA A 34 4.33 1.60 9.01
C ALA A 34 4.66 1.70 7.51
N GLY A 35 5.23 2.83 7.06
CA GLY A 35 5.71 2.99 5.68
C GLY A 35 6.74 1.93 5.29
N ALA A 36 7.73 1.69 6.15
CA ALA A 36 8.74 0.65 5.96
C ALA A 36 8.11 -0.75 5.91
N GLN A 37 7.14 -1.06 6.77
CA GLN A 37 6.43 -2.33 6.77
C GLN A 37 5.67 -2.54 5.45
N ILE A 38 5.00 -1.53 4.92
CA ILE A 38 4.30 -1.64 3.63
C ILE A 38 5.33 -1.83 2.50
N MET A 39 6.43 -1.08 2.50
CA MET A 39 7.50 -1.27 1.52
C MET A 39 8.12 -2.68 1.56
N LEU A 40 8.34 -3.25 2.75
CA LEU A 40 8.90 -4.59 2.90
C LEU A 40 7.91 -5.70 2.56
N THR A 41 6.61 -5.47 2.72
CA THR A 41 5.58 -6.49 2.46
C THR A 41 4.98 -6.42 1.06
N HIS A 42 5.03 -5.25 0.41
CA HIS A 42 4.39 -5.03 -0.88
C HIS A 42 5.30 -4.37 -1.93
N GLY A 43 6.42 -3.76 -1.54
CA GLY A 43 7.31 -3.04 -2.47
C GLY A 43 8.18 -3.93 -3.36
N MET A 44 7.90 -5.23 -3.42
CA MET A 44 8.48 -6.20 -4.36
C MET A 44 7.40 -7.05 -5.04
N ALA A 45 6.11 -6.73 -4.88
CA ALA A 45 5.03 -7.53 -5.46
C ALA A 45 4.95 -7.41 -6.98
N ASP A 46 5.47 -6.33 -7.57
CA ASP A 46 5.49 -6.07 -9.01
C ASP A 46 6.90 -6.18 -9.66
N GLY A 47 7.92 -6.56 -8.89
CA GLY A 47 9.31 -6.66 -9.34
C GLY A 47 10.06 -5.33 -9.53
N LYS A 48 9.49 -4.19 -9.10
CA LYS A 48 10.13 -2.85 -9.15
C LYS A 48 10.36 -2.31 -7.74
N PHE A 49 11.44 -1.56 -7.57
CA PHE A 49 11.78 -0.94 -6.29
C PHE A 49 10.83 0.23 -6.00
N GLY A 50 9.89 0.06 -5.06
CA GLY A 50 8.99 1.14 -4.63
C GLY A 50 7.60 0.65 -4.30
N LEU A 51 6.70 1.58 -3.98
CA LEU A 51 5.30 1.31 -3.67
C LEU A 51 4.48 1.85 -4.85
N SER A 52 4.01 0.96 -5.73
CA SER A 52 3.23 1.34 -6.90
C SER A 52 1.76 1.57 -6.53
N VAL A 53 1.08 2.46 -7.24
CA VAL A 53 -0.39 2.62 -7.12
C VAL A 53 -1.09 1.28 -7.41
N ASP A 54 -0.51 0.49 -8.31
CA ASP A 54 -0.98 -0.86 -8.63
C ASP A 54 -0.95 -1.81 -7.41
N ASP A 55 0.02 -1.66 -6.50
CA ASP A 55 0.13 -2.47 -5.28
C ASP A 55 -0.96 -2.13 -4.27
N ILE A 56 -1.27 -0.84 -4.10
CA ILE A 56 -2.34 -0.39 -3.20
C ILE A 56 -3.72 -0.81 -3.74
N VAL A 57 -3.93 -0.67 -5.05
CA VAL A 57 -5.19 -1.10 -5.70
C VAL A 57 -5.36 -2.61 -5.55
N TYR A 58 -4.29 -3.40 -5.69
CA TYR A 58 -4.35 -4.84 -5.47
C TYR A 58 -4.67 -5.20 -4.01
N SER A 59 -4.00 -4.59 -3.04
CA SER A 59 -4.15 -4.94 -1.62
C SER A 59 -5.43 -4.42 -0.97
N TYR A 60 -5.92 -3.24 -1.36
CA TYR A 60 -7.00 -2.57 -0.65
C TYR A 60 -8.30 -2.39 -1.46
N TYR A 61 -8.27 -2.45 -2.79
CA TYR A 61 -9.48 -2.17 -3.57
C TYR A 61 -10.54 -3.26 -3.45
N GLY A 62 -10.18 -4.47 -2.99
CA GLY A 62 -11.13 -5.52 -2.65
C GLY A 62 -11.93 -5.97 -3.87
N ASN A 63 -11.63 -7.18 -4.33
CA ASN A 63 -12.22 -7.73 -5.54
C ASN A 63 -13.78 -7.84 -5.46
N ARG A 64 -14.52 -6.89 -6.05
CA ARG A 64 -16.00 -6.91 -6.11
C ARG A 64 -16.57 -7.56 -7.38
N THR A 65 -15.77 -7.76 -8.43
CA THR A 65 -16.23 -8.20 -9.77
C THR A 65 -15.24 -9.08 -10.51
N GLY A 66 -14.22 -9.60 -9.85
CA GLY A 66 -13.10 -10.28 -10.48
C GLY A 66 -13.52 -11.64 -11.00
N SER A 67 -12.88 -12.01 -12.10
CA SER A 67 -13.19 -13.24 -12.80
C SER A 67 -12.96 -14.45 -11.90
N LYS A 68 -13.65 -15.56 -12.20
CA LYS A 68 -13.45 -16.85 -11.53
C LYS A 68 -11.98 -17.28 -11.57
N LEU A 69 -11.25 -16.90 -12.63
CA LEU A 69 -9.82 -17.13 -12.77
C LEU A 69 -9.04 -16.32 -11.73
N GLU A 70 -9.29 -15.01 -11.61
CA GLU A 70 -8.64 -14.14 -10.63
C GLU A 70 -8.86 -14.61 -9.18
N SER A 71 -10.09 -15.04 -8.83
CA SER A 71 -10.36 -15.61 -7.50
C SER A 71 -9.57 -16.89 -7.21
N LYS A 72 -9.30 -17.70 -8.23
CA LYS A 72 -8.52 -18.93 -8.09
C LYS A 72 -7.03 -18.65 -7.99
N LEU A 73 -6.50 -17.74 -8.80
CA LEU A 73 -5.10 -17.32 -8.79
C LEU A 73 -4.73 -16.59 -7.48
N ASN A 74 -5.67 -15.86 -6.87
CA ASN A 74 -5.46 -15.26 -5.54
C ASN A 74 -5.72 -16.21 -4.36
N GLY A 75 -6.25 -17.41 -4.63
CA GLY A 75 -6.68 -18.37 -3.62
C GLY A 75 -6.05 -19.74 -3.84
N SER A 76 -6.88 -20.75 -4.15
CA SER A 76 -6.46 -22.15 -4.20
C SER A 76 -5.42 -22.49 -5.28
N MET A 77 -5.18 -21.61 -6.25
CA MET A 77 -4.17 -21.77 -7.31
C MET A 77 -2.98 -20.83 -7.14
N LYS A 78 -2.89 -20.08 -6.04
CA LYS A 78 -1.80 -19.12 -5.79
C LYS A 78 -0.42 -19.77 -5.91
N ASP A 79 -0.28 -21.01 -5.45
CA ASP A 79 0.99 -21.75 -5.44
C ASP A 79 1.29 -22.47 -6.77
N LYS A 80 0.54 -22.18 -7.85
CA LYS A 80 0.67 -22.85 -9.15
C LYS A 80 1.32 -22.00 -10.25
N ALA A 81 1.66 -20.76 -9.93
CA ALA A 81 2.34 -19.84 -10.83
C ALA A 81 3.24 -18.93 -9.99
N THR A 82 4.32 -18.41 -10.56
CA THR A 82 5.12 -17.39 -9.88
C THR A 82 4.27 -16.13 -9.64
N PRO A 83 4.66 -15.24 -8.70
CA PRO A 83 3.95 -13.98 -8.49
C PRO A 83 3.79 -13.17 -9.78
N GLU A 84 4.81 -13.13 -10.63
CA GLU A 84 4.85 -12.39 -11.89
C GLU A 84 3.89 -12.99 -12.94
N GLU A 85 3.86 -14.32 -13.03
CA GLU A 85 2.95 -15.06 -13.91
C GLU A 85 1.48 -14.87 -13.48
N ASN A 86 1.21 -14.97 -12.17
CA ASN A 86 -0.11 -14.71 -11.59
C ASN A 86 -0.59 -13.28 -11.93
N LEU A 87 0.28 -12.29 -11.76
CA LEU A 87 -0.03 -10.89 -12.00
C LEU A 87 -0.30 -10.64 -13.50
N THR A 88 0.44 -11.31 -14.39
CA THR A 88 0.23 -11.27 -15.84
C THR A 88 -1.12 -11.85 -16.24
N LEU A 89 -1.47 -13.03 -15.71
CA LEU A 89 -2.76 -13.68 -15.94
C LEU A 89 -3.94 -12.86 -15.42
N ILE A 90 -3.80 -12.24 -14.24
CA ILE A 90 -4.83 -11.38 -13.65
C ILE A 90 -5.00 -10.11 -14.50
N LYS A 91 -3.90 -9.49 -14.97
CA LYS A 91 -3.96 -8.34 -15.87
C LYS A 91 -4.67 -8.69 -17.17
N TRP A 92 -4.29 -9.79 -17.82
CA TRP A 92 -4.96 -10.28 -19.02
C TRP A 92 -6.47 -10.53 -18.81
N ALA A 93 -6.84 -11.16 -17.70
CA ALA A 93 -8.24 -11.41 -17.37
C ALA A 93 -9.04 -10.11 -17.16
N ARG A 94 -8.41 -9.08 -16.58
CA ARG A 94 -9.04 -7.76 -16.37
C ARG A 94 -9.15 -6.92 -17.64
N THR A 95 -8.26 -7.10 -18.62
CA THR A 95 -8.29 -6.39 -19.91
C THR A 95 -9.24 -7.01 -20.94
N GLY A 96 -10.08 -7.96 -20.53
CA GLY A 96 -11.10 -8.58 -21.40
C GLY A 96 -10.73 -9.97 -21.91
N ALA A 97 -9.62 -10.55 -21.44
CA ALA A 97 -9.22 -11.93 -21.73
C ALA A 97 -9.12 -12.26 -23.24
N ASP A 98 -8.54 -11.36 -24.03
CA ASP A 98 -8.38 -11.56 -25.48
C ASP A 98 -7.38 -12.69 -25.79
N GLU A 99 -7.83 -13.67 -26.56
CA GLU A 99 -7.04 -14.83 -26.95
C GLU A 99 -5.89 -14.47 -27.90
N ALA A 100 -6.10 -13.50 -28.79
CA ALA A 100 -5.08 -13.06 -29.75
C ALA A 100 -3.92 -12.36 -29.03
N GLN A 101 -4.25 -11.48 -28.08
CA GLN A 101 -3.27 -10.87 -27.18
C GLN A 101 -2.46 -11.94 -26.42
N TRP A 102 -3.13 -12.94 -25.83
CA TRP A 102 -2.46 -13.98 -25.06
C TRP A 102 -1.47 -14.79 -25.89
N LYS A 103 -1.89 -15.27 -27.07
CA LYS A 103 -1.04 -16.07 -27.98
C LYS A 103 0.19 -15.33 -28.48
N SER A 104 0.22 -14.00 -28.44
CA SER A 104 1.40 -13.21 -28.80
C SER A 104 2.44 -13.08 -27.69
N THR A 105 2.08 -13.48 -26.45
CA THR A 105 2.91 -13.33 -25.24
C THR A 105 3.70 -14.61 -24.90
N ILE A 106 3.31 -15.74 -25.50
CA ILE A 106 3.92 -17.08 -25.35
C ILE A 106 4.53 -17.55 -26.68
#